data_AF-A0A948F540-F1
#
_entry.id   AF-A0A948F540-F1
#
_cell.length_a   1.000
_cell.length_b   1.000
_cell.length_c   1.000
_cell.angle_alpha   90.00
_cell.angle_beta   90.00
_cell.angle_gamma   90.00
#
_symmetry.space_group_name_H-M   'P 1'
#
loop_
_entity.id
_entity.type
_entity.pdbx_description
1 polymer ?
#
loop_
_entity_poly.entity_id
_entity_poly.type
_entity_poly.pdbx_seq_one_letter_code
_entity_poly.pdbx_strand_id
1 'polypeptide(L)'
;MKILRLACFTLMLGLSPGVLSVDAMEMDWAYHSADGQDNRATETLPEQALTFLGNGTNEIPNRDGITLYVMTANQFAGDADEQILVRWWNGEREYWVMAEWFANATLDISGEHAGVFRGKPDFGSVMVDIWKIWIPAEYTRPGDNYYVIQLKAWSPQGSIEGYLLRDSGAEGARVNNLGQAWMEQAHYHDHDWKIVITE
;
A
#
# COMPACT_ATOMS: atom_id res chain seq x y z
N MET A 1 8.73 -29.83 -71.58
CA MET A 1 9.37 -30.47 -70.41
C MET A 1 9.54 -29.41 -69.33
N LYS A 2 8.98 -29.68 -68.14
CA LYS A 2 8.85 -28.79 -66.96
C LYS A 2 10.20 -28.30 -66.44
N ILE A 3 10.26 -27.06 -65.89
CA ILE A 3 10.78 -26.80 -64.54
C ILE A 3 9.99 -25.63 -63.92
N LEU A 4 9.26 -25.95 -62.85
CA LEU A 4 8.53 -25.05 -61.95
C LEU A 4 9.56 -24.24 -61.13
N ARG A 5 9.42 -22.91 -61.05
CA ARG A 5 10.11 -22.11 -60.01
C ARG A 5 9.10 -21.78 -58.93
N LEU A 6 9.26 -22.43 -57.78
CA LEU A 6 8.48 -22.25 -56.57
C LEU A 6 8.94 -20.94 -55.90
N ALA A 7 8.04 -19.97 -55.75
CA ALA A 7 8.28 -18.78 -54.94
C ALA A 7 8.01 -19.12 -53.48
N CYS A 8 9.05 -19.06 -52.65
CA CYS A 8 8.93 -19.21 -51.20
C CYS A 8 8.51 -17.86 -50.61
N PHE A 9 7.22 -17.72 -50.30
CA PHE A 9 6.69 -16.59 -49.52
C PHE A 9 6.94 -16.89 -48.04
N THR A 10 7.96 -16.25 -47.46
CA THR A 10 8.17 -16.30 -46.01
C THR A 10 7.32 -15.20 -45.38
N LEU A 11 6.16 -15.59 -44.84
CA LEU A 11 5.34 -14.72 -43.99
C LEU A 11 6.01 -14.64 -42.62
N MET A 12 6.82 -13.61 -42.38
CA MET A 12 7.24 -13.26 -41.01
C MET A 12 6.05 -12.62 -40.30
N LEU A 13 5.42 -13.39 -39.41
CA LEU A 13 4.57 -12.84 -38.35
C LEU A 13 5.49 -12.11 -37.38
N GLY A 14 5.60 -10.79 -37.54
CA GLY A 14 6.18 -9.92 -36.54
C GLY A 14 5.31 -9.92 -35.30
N LEU A 15 5.69 -10.71 -34.29
CA LEU A 15 5.23 -10.52 -32.92
C LEU A 15 5.75 -9.16 -32.46
N SER A 16 4.91 -8.14 -32.54
CA SER A 16 5.13 -6.89 -31.84
C SER A 16 5.17 -7.24 -30.34
N PRO A 17 6.28 -7.02 -29.61
CA PRO A 17 6.23 -7.07 -28.17
C PRO A 17 5.30 -5.93 -27.74
N GLY A 18 4.11 -6.27 -27.24
CA GLY A 18 3.28 -5.33 -26.51
C GLY A 18 4.12 -4.81 -25.35
N VAL A 19 4.36 -3.50 -25.34
CA VAL A 19 4.97 -2.84 -24.19
C VAL A 19 3.93 -2.89 -23.08
N LEU A 20 4.03 -3.87 -22.19
CA LEU A 20 3.36 -3.84 -20.90
C LEU A 20 4.08 -2.76 -20.09
N SER A 21 3.57 -1.53 -20.16
CA SER A 21 3.97 -0.50 -19.21
C SER A 21 3.41 -0.91 -17.86
N VAL A 22 4.19 -0.76 -16.78
CA VAL A 22 3.56 -0.63 -15.46
C VAL A 22 2.81 0.69 -15.54
N ASP A 23 1.48 0.64 -15.51
CA ASP A 23 0.66 1.84 -15.46
C ASP A 23 0.97 2.63 -14.18
N ALA A 24 0.58 3.90 -14.14
CA ALA A 24 0.72 4.70 -12.93
C ALA A 24 -0.01 4.00 -11.76
N MET A 25 0.67 3.87 -10.63
CA MET A 25 0.11 3.27 -9.43
C MET A 25 -1.03 4.14 -8.87
N GLU A 26 -2.19 3.55 -8.60
CA GLU A 26 -3.37 4.26 -8.10
C GLU A 26 -3.25 4.54 -6.60
N MET A 27 -2.86 5.77 -6.26
CA MET A 27 -2.60 6.20 -4.89
C MET A 27 -3.81 6.88 -4.22
N ASP A 28 -4.91 7.11 -4.94
CA ASP A 28 -6.03 7.92 -4.44
C ASP A 28 -6.69 7.37 -3.17
N TRP A 29 -6.65 6.04 -3.02
CA TRP A 29 -7.25 5.30 -1.91
C TRP A 29 -6.21 4.66 -0.97
N ALA A 30 -4.92 4.91 -1.20
CA ALA A 30 -3.85 4.40 -0.35
C ALA A 30 -3.87 5.09 1.02
N TYR A 31 -4.08 4.36 2.11
CA TYR A 31 -4.31 4.99 3.39
C TYR A 31 -3.84 4.16 4.58
N HIS A 32 -3.23 4.84 5.54
CA HIS A 32 -2.95 4.31 6.86
C HIS A 32 -3.27 5.31 7.98
N SER A 33 -2.83 6.57 7.84
CA SER A 33 -3.17 7.68 8.75
C SER A 33 -2.64 9.01 8.19
N ALA A 34 -3.46 10.07 8.21
CA ALA A 34 -3.27 11.24 7.34
C ALA A 34 -3.15 12.64 8.00
N ASP A 35 -3.29 12.79 9.32
CA ASP A 35 -3.58 14.12 9.90
C ASP A 35 -2.54 14.67 10.89
N GLY A 36 -1.37 14.04 11.00
CA GLY A 36 -0.32 14.47 11.93
C GLY A 36 -0.70 14.36 13.42
N GLN A 37 -1.93 13.93 13.75
CA GLN A 37 -2.39 13.67 15.12
C GLN A 37 -2.25 12.17 15.48
N ASP A 38 -1.86 11.34 14.51
CA ASP A 38 -1.65 9.90 14.65
C ASP A 38 -2.89 9.16 15.19
N ASN A 39 -3.91 9.02 14.34
CA ASN A 39 -5.16 8.36 14.68
C ASN A 39 -5.17 6.85 14.45
N ARG A 40 -4.03 6.21 14.16
CA ARG A 40 -4.01 4.78 13.79
C ARG A 40 -4.70 3.88 14.82
N ALA A 41 -4.59 4.23 16.10
CA ALA A 41 -5.14 3.49 17.22
C ALA A 41 -6.66 3.67 17.43
N THR A 42 -7.28 4.66 16.76
CA THR A 42 -8.68 5.05 17.01
C THR A 42 -9.53 5.13 15.73
N GLU A 43 -8.91 5.41 14.59
CA GLU A 43 -9.58 5.42 13.29
C GLU A 43 -9.83 3.99 12.82
N THR A 44 -11.09 3.72 12.50
CA THR A 44 -11.57 2.37 12.17
C THR A 44 -11.45 2.09 10.68
N LEU A 45 -11.14 0.85 10.36
CA LEU A 45 -11.16 0.31 9.01
C LEU A 45 -12.61 0.26 8.50
N PRO A 46 -12.88 0.65 7.24
CA PRO A 46 -14.21 0.57 6.69
C PRO A 46 -14.82 -0.83 6.76
N GLU A 47 -16.09 -0.89 7.15
CA GLU A 47 -16.86 -2.15 7.34
C GLU A 47 -16.25 -3.14 8.35
N GLN A 48 -15.18 -2.77 9.09
CA GLN A 48 -14.57 -3.61 10.11
C GLN A 48 -14.68 -2.97 11.50
N ALA A 49 -14.75 -3.79 12.54
CA ALA A 49 -14.64 -3.34 13.93
C ALA A 49 -13.17 -3.29 14.40
N LEU A 50 -12.24 -2.92 13.51
CA LEU A 50 -10.78 -2.89 13.74
C LEU A 50 -10.23 -1.51 13.40
N THR A 51 -9.06 -1.16 13.95
CA THR A 51 -8.36 0.11 13.71
C THR A 51 -7.13 -0.08 12.85
N PHE A 52 -6.59 1.00 12.26
CA PHE A 52 -5.39 0.94 11.40
C PHE A 52 -4.12 0.44 12.12
N LEU A 53 -4.04 0.63 13.44
CA LEU A 53 -3.15 -0.06 14.35
C LEU A 53 -3.97 -1.03 15.19
N GLY A 54 -3.93 -2.32 14.84
CA GLY A 54 -4.81 -3.35 15.39
C GLY A 54 -4.62 -3.59 16.90
N ASN A 55 -3.49 -3.19 17.46
CA ASN A 55 -3.24 -3.22 18.90
C ASN A 55 -4.06 -2.16 19.67
N GLY A 56 -4.56 -1.12 18.98
CA GLY A 56 -5.34 -0.03 19.59
C GLY A 56 -4.51 0.92 20.46
N THR A 57 -3.18 0.84 20.39
CA THR A 57 -2.26 1.68 21.17
C THR A 57 -0.89 1.74 20.49
N ASN A 58 -0.20 2.88 20.65
CA ASN A 58 1.17 3.09 20.20
C ASN A 58 2.23 2.55 21.18
N GLU A 59 1.81 2.11 22.38
CA GLU A 59 2.67 1.49 23.40
C GLU A 59 2.37 -0.01 23.48
N ILE A 60 3.31 -0.84 23.05
CA ILE A 60 3.12 -2.29 22.89
C ILE A 60 4.18 -3.04 23.72
N PRO A 61 3.79 -4.02 24.55
CA PRO A 61 4.77 -4.84 25.28
C PRO A 61 5.73 -5.58 24.35
N ASN A 62 7.00 -5.69 24.73
CA ASN A 62 8.06 -6.36 23.95
C ASN A 62 7.80 -7.84 23.63
N ARG A 63 6.83 -8.46 24.31
CA ARG A 63 6.40 -9.84 24.03
C ARG A 63 5.27 -9.95 23.01
N ASP A 64 4.63 -8.84 22.67
CA ASP A 64 3.48 -8.79 21.77
C ASP A 64 3.95 -8.36 20.38
N GLY A 65 3.39 -8.97 19.33
CA GLY A 65 3.60 -8.48 17.98
C GLY A 65 2.66 -7.33 17.63
N ILE A 66 2.91 -6.72 16.48
CA ILE A 66 2.23 -5.50 16.04
C ILE A 66 1.42 -5.81 14.80
N THR A 67 0.15 -5.44 14.81
CA THR A 67 -0.71 -5.51 13.62
C THR A 67 -0.93 -4.12 13.06
N LEU A 68 -0.53 -3.91 11.81
CA LEU A 68 -0.86 -2.72 11.03
C LEU A 68 -1.83 -3.11 9.92
N TYR A 69 -2.73 -2.20 9.59
CA TYR A 69 -3.60 -2.33 8.42
C TYR A 69 -3.35 -1.18 7.46
N VAL A 70 -3.47 -1.46 6.16
CA VAL A 70 -3.34 -0.45 5.10
C VAL A 70 -4.51 -0.65 4.15
N MET A 71 -5.12 0.44 3.72
CA MET A 71 -6.17 0.43 2.71
C MET A 71 -5.58 0.88 1.37
N THR A 72 -6.00 0.28 0.27
CA THR A 72 -5.63 0.69 -1.10
C THR A 72 -6.84 0.67 -2.01
N ALA A 73 -6.72 1.26 -3.21
CA ALA A 73 -7.65 0.94 -4.28
C ALA A 73 -7.60 -0.57 -4.56
N ASN A 74 -8.72 -1.16 -4.97
CA ASN A 74 -8.67 -2.49 -5.54
C ASN A 74 -7.91 -2.45 -6.86
N GLN A 75 -6.95 -3.37 -7.06
CA GLN A 75 -6.10 -3.39 -8.25
C GLN A 75 -5.30 -2.07 -8.42
N PHE A 76 -4.70 -1.56 -7.34
CA PHE A 76 -3.91 -0.34 -7.34
C PHE A 76 -2.68 -0.39 -8.27
N ALA A 77 -2.22 -1.58 -8.65
CA ALA A 77 -1.12 -1.78 -9.61
C ALA A 77 -1.60 -2.10 -11.05
N GLY A 78 -2.91 -2.12 -11.31
CA GLY A 78 -3.47 -2.53 -12.60
C GLY A 78 -3.11 -3.97 -12.96
N ASP A 79 -2.45 -4.16 -14.11
CA ASP A 79 -2.00 -5.48 -14.59
C ASP A 79 -0.72 -6.00 -13.91
N ALA A 80 -0.02 -5.16 -13.13
CA ALA A 80 1.20 -5.55 -12.42
C ALA A 80 0.89 -6.24 -11.08
N ASP A 81 1.86 -6.98 -10.53
CA ASP A 81 1.72 -7.61 -9.23
C ASP A 81 1.75 -6.54 -8.12
N GLU A 82 0.80 -6.64 -7.19
CA GLU A 82 0.68 -5.78 -6.04
C GLU A 82 1.52 -6.28 -4.87
N GLN A 83 2.35 -5.40 -4.31
CA GLN A 83 3.07 -5.67 -3.08
C GLN A 83 2.92 -4.49 -2.13
N ILE A 84 2.57 -4.78 -0.88
CA ILE A 84 2.67 -3.81 0.21
C ILE A 84 3.73 -4.31 1.16
N LEU A 85 4.68 -3.44 1.48
CA LEU A 85 5.79 -3.72 2.36
C LEU A 85 5.81 -2.70 3.48
N VAL A 86 6.18 -3.14 4.68
CA VAL A 86 6.54 -2.27 5.79
C VAL A 86 8.03 -2.40 6.02
N ARG A 87 8.73 -1.27 5.88
CA ARG A 87 10.10 -1.15 6.34
C ARG A 87 10.04 -0.80 7.82
N TRP A 88 10.47 -1.74 8.66
CA TRP A 88 10.47 -1.63 10.12
C TRP A 88 11.89 -1.46 10.64
N TRP A 89 12.11 -0.42 11.44
CA TRP A 89 13.36 -0.13 12.12
C TRP A 89 13.17 -0.23 13.64
N ASN A 90 13.90 -1.13 14.29
CA ASN A 90 13.74 -1.37 15.73
C ASN A 90 14.75 -0.63 16.62
N GLY A 91 15.44 0.38 16.08
CA GLY A 91 16.53 1.09 16.76
C GLY A 91 17.92 0.49 16.52
N GLU A 92 18.03 -0.71 15.96
CA GLU A 92 19.32 -1.38 15.68
C GLU A 92 19.41 -1.94 14.26
N ARG A 93 18.33 -2.54 13.77
CA ARG A 93 18.30 -3.17 12.45
C ARG A 93 16.98 -3.00 11.75
N GLU A 94 17.06 -3.10 10.43
CA GLU A 94 15.95 -3.01 9.51
C GLU A 94 15.36 -4.39 9.22
N TYR A 95 14.04 -4.41 9.05
CA TYR A 95 13.26 -5.54 8.57
C TYR A 95 12.29 -5.06 7.49
N TRP A 96 12.04 -5.92 6.52
CA TRP A 96 10.99 -5.73 5.52
C TRP A 96 9.93 -6.80 5.73
N VAL A 97 8.71 -6.34 6.02
CA VAL A 97 7.58 -7.22 6.30
C VAL A 97 6.55 -7.02 5.19
N MET A 98 6.21 -8.09 4.49
CA MET A 98 5.21 -8.05 3.43
C MET A 98 3.80 -8.12 4.04
N ALA A 99 2.87 -7.36 3.49
CA ALA A 99 1.46 -7.44 3.84
C ALA A 99 0.80 -8.67 3.22
N GLU A 100 -0.24 -9.14 3.87
CA GLU A 100 -1.17 -10.13 3.34
C GLU A 100 -2.51 -9.45 3.08
N TRP A 101 -3.19 -9.82 1.99
CA TRP A 101 -4.56 -9.39 1.78
C TRP A 101 -5.45 -9.88 2.94
N PHE A 102 -6.31 -9.01 3.46
CA PHE A 102 -7.16 -9.32 4.61
C PHE A 102 -8.65 -9.32 4.27
N ALA A 103 -9.14 -8.26 3.63
CA ALA A 103 -10.56 -8.11 3.29
C ALA A 103 -10.75 -7.08 2.18
N ASN A 104 -11.92 -7.10 1.55
CA ASN A 104 -12.41 -6.01 0.72
C ASN A 104 -13.45 -5.23 1.50
N ALA A 105 -13.55 -3.93 1.23
CA ALA A 105 -14.66 -3.10 1.68
C ALA A 105 -15.26 -2.34 0.50
N THR A 106 -16.56 -2.15 0.52
CA THR A 106 -17.25 -1.29 -0.45
C THR A 106 -17.65 0.01 0.24
N LEU A 107 -17.14 1.14 -0.26
CA LEU A 107 -17.54 2.46 0.18
C LEU A 107 -18.59 2.99 -0.78
N ASP A 108 -19.79 3.30 -0.28
CA ASP A 108 -20.90 3.84 -1.08
C ASP A 108 -21.57 5.00 -0.34
N ILE A 109 -22.02 5.99 -1.11
CA ILE A 109 -22.82 7.11 -0.61
C ILE A 109 -24.28 6.72 -0.30
N SER A 110 -24.73 5.54 -0.74
CA SER A 110 -26.12 5.07 -0.67
C SER A 110 -26.23 3.53 -0.56
N GLY A 111 -27.40 3.03 -0.13
CA GLY A 111 -27.67 1.59 -0.05
C GLY A 111 -27.45 0.96 1.32
N GLU A 112 -27.49 -0.38 1.38
CA GLU A 112 -27.36 -1.16 2.64
C GLU A 112 -25.94 -1.09 3.23
N HIS A 113 -24.95 -0.82 2.38
CA HIS A 113 -23.54 -0.58 2.72
C HIS A 113 -23.20 0.92 2.74
N ALA A 114 -24.19 1.81 2.89
CA ALA A 114 -23.96 3.25 2.91
C ALA A 114 -22.96 3.62 4.02
N GLY A 115 -21.77 4.03 3.62
CA GLY A 115 -20.64 4.25 4.49
C GLY A 115 -19.53 4.96 3.72
N VAL A 116 -19.26 6.20 4.10
CA VAL A 116 -18.14 6.98 3.57
C VAL A 116 -16.94 6.87 4.51
N PHE A 117 -15.76 6.69 3.96
CA PHE A 117 -14.52 6.80 4.71
C PHE A 117 -13.95 8.20 4.52
N ARG A 118 -13.84 8.96 5.62
CA ARG A 118 -13.41 10.38 5.61
C ARG A 118 -14.18 11.26 4.61
N GLY A 119 -15.47 10.97 4.44
CA GLY A 119 -16.35 11.71 3.52
C GLY A 119 -16.22 11.30 2.05
N LYS A 120 -15.50 10.22 1.72
CA LYS A 120 -15.36 9.66 0.37
C LYS A 120 -16.02 8.28 0.24
N PRO A 121 -16.46 7.87 -0.97
CA PRO A 121 -16.43 8.65 -2.23
C PRO A 121 -17.46 9.79 -2.25
N ASP A 122 -17.25 10.80 -3.10
CA ASP A 122 -18.21 11.91 -3.27
C ASP A 122 -19.43 11.49 -4.13
N PHE A 123 -19.26 10.45 -4.95
CA PHE A 123 -20.28 9.90 -5.83
C PHE A 123 -20.03 8.42 -6.10
N GLY A 124 -21.11 7.66 -6.26
CA GLY A 124 -21.06 6.25 -6.61
C GLY A 124 -20.48 5.37 -5.50
N SER A 125 -19.86 4.27 -5.90
CA SER A 125 -19.19 3.34 -5.01
C SER A 125 -17.76 3.07 -5.43
N VAL A 126 -16.91 2.79 -4.46
CA VAL A 126 -15.52 2.37 -4.66
C VAL A 126 -15.23 1.13 -3.83
N MET A 127 -14.61 0.15 -4.47
CA MET A 127 -14.09 -1.04 -3.80
C MET A 127 -12.63 -0.81 -3.41
N VAL A 128 -12.31 -1.06 -2.15
CA VAL A 128 -10.97 -0.92 -1.58
C VAL A 128 -10.51 -2.27 -1.02
N ASP A 129 -9.22 -2.51 -1.07
CA ASP A 129 -8.59 -3.65 -0.42
C ASP A 129 -7.98 -3.21 0.92
N ILE A 130 -8.18 -4.04 1.94
CA ILE A 130 -7.56 -3.90 3.26
C ILE A 130 -6.49 -4.98 3.36
N TRP A 131 -5.28 -4.55 3.67
CA TRP A 131 -4.09 -5.37 3.81
C TRP A 131 -3.67 -5.39 5.27
N LYS A 132 -3.21 -6.55 5.73
CA LYS A 132 -2.72 -6.75 7.10
C LYS A 132 -1.21 -6.97 7.07
N ILE A 133 -0.50 -6.27 7.94
CA ILE A 133 0.92 -6.48 8.20
C ILE A 133 1.05 -6.95 9.64
N TRP A 134 1.70 -8.10 9.82
CA TRP A 134 2.03 -8.62 11.14
C TRP A 134 3.54 -8.55 11.37
N ILE A 135 3.95 -7.75 12.35
CA ILE A 135 5.35 -7.61 12.77
C ILE A 135 5.53 -8.47 14.03
N PRO A 136 6.28 -9.57 13.94
CA PRO A 136 6.52 -10.44 15.09
C PRO A 136 7.31 -9.73 16.20
N ALA A 137 7.11 -10.14 17.45
CA ALA A 137 7.81 -9.57 18.61
C ALA A 137 9.34 -9.70 18.48
N GLU A 138 9.85 -10.76 17.86
CA GLU A 138 11.28 -10.93 17.60
C GLU A 138 11.91 -9.90 16.64
N TYR A 139 11.08 -9.08 15.97
CA TYR A 139 11.54 -7.97 15.13
C TYR A 139 11.55 -6.64 15.88
N THR A 140 10.97 -6.59 17.07
CA THR A 140 10.87 -5.39 17.89
C THR A 140 11.95 -5.38 18.98
N ARG A 141 12.20 -4.20 19.55
CA ARG A 141 13.10 -4.01 20.70
C ARG A 141 12.53 -2.92 21.61
N PRO A 142 12.71 -3.01 22.93
CA PRO A 142 12.28 -1.94 23.85
C PRO A 142 12.81 -0.57 23.42
N GLY A 143 11.94 0.44 23.48
CA GLY A 143 12.20 1.80 23.02
C GLY A 143 11.45 2.16 21.74
N ASP A 144 11.93 3.18 21.05
CA ASP A 144 11.28 3.74 19.87
C ASP A 144 11.59 2.90 18.63
N ASN A 145 10.53 2.41 17.99
CA ASN A 145 10.57 1.69 16.73
C ASN A 145 9.85 2.52 15.68
N TYR A 146 10.31 2.47 14.44
CA TYR A 146 9.83 3.33 13.37
C TYR A 146 9.49 2.51 12.13
N TYR A 147 8.51 2.98 11.36
CA TYR A 147 8.20 2.34 10.10
C TYR A 147 7.59 3.25 9.04
N VAL A 148 7.76 2.81 7.80
CA VAL A 148 7.08 3.37 6.63
C VAL A 148 6.39 2.25 5.85
N ILE A 149 5.28 2.57 5.21
CA ILE A 149 4.54 1.66 4.32
C ILE A 149 4.91 1.99 2.88
N GLN A 150 5.35 0.99 2.14
CA GLN A 150 5.63 1.05 0.71
C GLN A 150 4.55 0.27 -0.04
N LEU A 151 3.88 0.92 -0.98
CA LEU A 151 3.10 0.28 -2.02
C LEU A 151 3.99 0.12 -3.25
N LYS A 152 3.94 -1.05 -3.88
CA LYS A 152 4.79 -1.38 -5.02
C LYS A 152 3.98 -2.13 -6.07
N ALA A 153 3.97 -1.58 -7.28
CA ALA A 153 3.56 -2.26 -8.49
C ALA A 153 4.80 -2.90 -9.12
N TRP A 154 4.85 -4.23 -9.19
CA TRP A 154 6.00 -4.97 -9.70
C TRP A 154 5.65 -5.78 -10.94
N SER A 155 6.53 -5.75 -11.94
CA SER A 155 6.46 -6.61 -13.12
C SER A 155 7.86 -7.07 -13.53
N PRO A 156 7.98 -8.03 -14.45
CA PRO A 156 9.28 -8.41 -15.01
C PRO A 156 10.02 -7.26 -15.72
N GLN A 157 9.32 -6.19 -16.11
CA GLN A 157 9.87 -5.05 -16.83
C GLN A 157 10.37 -3.94 -15.88
N GLY A 158 9.97 -3.96 -14.60
CA GLY A 158 10.38 -2.97 -13.61
C GLY A 158 9.41 -2.89 -12.44
N SER A 159 9.59 -1.87 -11.61
CA SER A 159 8.62 -1.56 -10.56
C SER A 159 8.44 -0.08 -10.37
N ILE A 160 7.24 0.28 -9.94
CA ILE A 160 6.89 1.61 -9.44
C ILE A 160 6.56 1.45 -7.97
N GLU A 161 7.01 2.39 -7.15
CA GLU A 161 6.80 2.37 -5.71
C GLU A 161 6.35 3.72 -5.19
N GLY A 162 5.60 3.69 -4.10
CA GLY A 162 5.10 4.86 -3.39
C GLY A 162 5.13 4.61 -1.90
N TYR A 163 5.57 5.60 -1.14
CA TYR A 163 5.74 5.53 0.30
C TYR A 163 4.68 6.39 0.96
N LEU A 164 3.86 5.81 1.83
CA LEU A 164 2.91 6.57 2.65
C LEU A 164 3.64 7.21 3.82
N LEU A 165 3.28 8.44 4.16
CA LEU A 165 3.95 9.25 5.20
C LEU A 165 3.01 9.53 6.37
N ARG A 166 3.53 9.58 7.60
CA ARG A 166 2.74 9.98 8.78
C ARG A 166 2.21 11.41 8.66
N ASP A 167 3.04 12.31 8.12
CA ASP A 167 2.77 13.74 8.11
C ASP A 167 2.52 14.27 6.70
N SER A 168 1.66 15.27 6.58
CA SER A 168 1.30 15.90 5.31
C SER A 168 2.25 17.01 4.83
N GLY A 169 3.34 17.27 5.57
CA GLY A 169 4.25 18.40 5.37
C GLY A 169 5.59 18.10 4.71
N ALA A 170 5.83 16.86 4.26
CA ALA A 170 7.11 16.50 3.66
C ALA A 170 7.30 17.20 2.30
N GLU A 171 8.48 17.80 2.09
CA GLU A 171 8.79 18.47 0.82
C GLU A 171 8.75 17.48 -0.34
N GLY A 172 8.01 17.82 -1.39
CA GLY A 172 7.84 16.95 -2.57
C GLY A 172 6.80 15.83 -2.39
N ALA A 173 6.13 15.73 -1.23
CA ALA A 173 5.01 14.81 -1.07
C ALA A 173 3.77 15.27 -1.86
N ARG A 174 3.05 14.28 -2.37
CA ARG A 174 1.70 14.43 -2.91
C ARG A 174 0.70 14.05 -1.83
N VAL A 175 -0.54 14.51 -1.96
CA VAL A 175 -1.63 14.18 -1.04
C VAL A 175 -2.76 13.57 -1.86
N ASN A 176 -3.27 12.43 -1.40
CA ASN A 176 -4.36 11.74 -2.07
C ASN A 176 -5.75 12.19 -1.57
N ASN A 177 -6.82 11.60 -2.13
CA ASN A 177 -8.20 11.98 -1.84
C ASN A 177 -8.62 11.76 -0.38
N LEU A 178 -7.88 10.96 0.38
CA LEU A 178 -8.13 10.66 1.79
C LEU A 178 -7.28 11.53 2.73
N GLY A 179 -6.48 12.43 2.17
CA GLY A 179 -5.56 13.32 2.90
C GLY A 179 -4.22 12.67 3.23
N GLN A 180 -3.99 11.42 2.84
CA GLN A 180 -2.74 10.71 3.09
C GLN A 180 -1.64 11.30 2.20
N ALA A 181 -0.55 11.74 2.83
CA ALA A 181 0.64 12.14 2.10
C ALA A 181 1.47 10.94 1.66
N TRP A 182 2.07 11.06 0.47
CA TRP A 182 2.88 10.00 -0.12
C TRP A 182 3.94 10.57 -1.08
N MET A 183 4.99 9.78 -1.36
CA MET A 183 6.05 10.14 -2.30
C MET A 183 6.59 8.92 -3.07
N GLU A 184 7.13 9.14 -4.27
CA GLU A 184 7.70 8.08 -5.14
C GLU A 184 9.16 7.73 -4.78
N GLN A 185 9.78 8.48 -3.86
CA GLN A 185 11.18 8.32 -3.48
C GLN A 185 11.30 7.98 -2.00
N ALA A 186 12.36 7.26 -1.63
CA ALA A 186 12.63 6.83 -0.25
C ALA A 186 13.15 7.96 0.66
N HIS A 187 12.60 9.17 0.57
CA HIS A 187 13.01 10.35 1.35
C HIS A 187 11.99 10.64 2.48
N TYR A 188 11.53 9.58 3.15
CA TYR A 188 10.47 9.64 4.17
C TYR A 188 11.00 9.76 5.61
N HIS A 189 12.31 9.87 5.81
CA HIS A 189 12.89 10.05 7.14
C HIS A 189 12.24 11.25 7.86
N ASP A 190 12.04 11.11 9.17
CA ASP A 190 11.32 12.06 10.05
C ASP A 190 9.80 12.17 9.81
N HIS A 191 9.29 11.50 8.77
CA HIS A 191 7.87 11.40 8.43
C HIS A 191 7.34 9.96 8.56
N ASP A 192 8.07 9.10 9.26
CA ASP A 192 7.69 7.74 9.59
C ASP A 192 6.80 7.66 10.84
N TRP A 193 6.08 6.55 10.95
CA TRP A 193 5.28 6.26 12.13
C TRP A 193 6.14 5.68 13.22
N LYS A 194 5.85 6.09 14.46
CA LYS A 194 6.52 5.60 15.65
C LYS A 194 5.62 4.61 16.41
N ILE A 195 6.22 3.58 16.98
CA ILE A 195 5.64 2.70 18.00
C ILE A 195 6.65 2.63 19.15
N VAL A 196 6.15 2.71 20.38
CA VAL A 196 6.96 2.52 21.59
C VAL A 196 6.80 1.08 22.04
N ILE A 197 7.92 0.39 22.19
CA ILE A 197 7.95 -0.96 22.74
C ILE A 197 8.35 -0.87 24.21
N THR A 198 7.48 -1.36 25.09
CA THR A 198 7.68 -1.35 26.54
C THR A 198 8.34 -2.64 27.01
N GLU A 199 9.08 -2.59 28.13
CA GLU A 199 9.78 -3.74 28.70
C GLU A 199 8.86 -4.91 29.09
#